data_AF-A0A5Q4ZEH3-F1
#
_entry.id   AF-A0A5Q4ZEH3-F1
#
_cell.length_a   1.000
_cell.length_b   1.000
_cell.length_c   1.000
_cell.angle_alpha   90.00
_cell.angle_beta   90.00
_cell.angle_gamma   90.00
#
_symmetry.space_group_name_H-M   'P 1'
#
loop_
_entity.id
_entity.type
_entity.pdbx_description
1 polymer ?
#
loop_
_entity_poly.entity_id
_entity_poly.type
_entity_poly.pdbx_seq_one_letter_code
_entity_poly.pdbx_strand_id
1 'polypeptide(L)'
;MTLWPDMETVALADVERINLAIRHFGSPHAVSVGTRGFTLLFEPCRARYPLRVSGVAGQAPFSAGCDAGALLPELTPLVTEARGDAALLHVADALSDWLCALEGLFGFTIELTGVAFDGFPEQGAYGLAVTHTTSGRTAHFSFCSPAVDEWLRLRIPPAPSRNALLSRLYIRLPVCMPGPWLSLPRLRRIAVGDALLFDRDSTYLRVPLRVGTCRILFQFTKEYTVIDRVMTDETQPVEVTSELLPIDSITFAFEAVLGTLSLSVAELAHLREGSIVAFRLPARERKVTLLCQGIPFARGELIDIEGAMGVRVTRLTQEDLPA
;
A
#
# COMPACT_ATOMS: atom_id res chain seq x y z
N MET A 1 0.51 28.94 17.64
CA MET A 1 1.62 28.17 17.08
C MET A 1 1.03 26.99 16.33
N THR A 2 1.00 27.05 15.00
CA THR A 2 0.58 25.92 14.15
C THR A 2 1.72 24.90 14.13
N LEU A 3 1.41 23.64 14.51
CA LEU A 3 2.40 22.59 14.71
C LEU A 3 3.12 22.14 13.42
N TRP A 4 2.64 22.54 12.24
CA TRP A 4 3.23 22.20 10.95
C TRP A 4 3.06 23.35 9.94
N PRO A 5 4.04 24.27 9.81
CA PRO A 5 3.96 25.41 8.90
C PRO A 5 4.00 25.02 7.41
N ASP A 6 4.45 23.81 7.09
CA ASP A 6 4.56 23.29 5.71
C ASP A 6 3.33 22.49 5.25
N MET A 7 2.30 22.36 6.09
CA MET A 7 1.07 21.67 5.70
C MET A 7 0.11 22.65 5.01
N GLU A 8 -0.23 22.32 3.77
CA GLU A 8 -1.26 23.02 3.01
C GLU A 8 -2.60 22.98 3.77
N THR A 9 -3.13 24.15 4.09
CA THR A 9 -4.46 24.27 4.72
C THR A 9 -5.53 24.15 3.64
N VAL A 10 -6.23 23.02 3.62
CA VAL A 10 -7.33 22.77 2.68
C VAL A 10 -8.66 22.93 3.43
N ALA A 11 -9.67 23.51 2.78
CA ALA A 11 -11.00 23.61 3.38
C ALA A 11 -11.62 22.22 3.55
N LEU A 12 -12.30 21.99 4.68
CA LEU A 12 -12.90 20.69 4.99
C LEU A 12 -13.86 20.21 3.88
N ALA A 13 -14.68 21.12 3.34
CA ALA A 13 -15.63 20.80 2.28
C ALA A 13 -14.93 20.30 0.99
N ASP A 14 -13.76 20.85 0.67
CA ASP A 14 -12.96 20.43 -0.50
C ASP A 14 -12.41 19.02 -0.29
N VAL A 15 -11.88 18.75 0.91
CA VAL A 15 -11.38 17.41 1.29
C VAL A 15 -12.50 16.39 1.28
N GLU A 16 -13.69 16.73 1.78
CA GLU A 16 -14.87 15.86 1.74
C GLU A 16 -15.29 15.53 0.31
N ARG A 17 -15.35 16.52 -0.58
CA ARG A 17 -15.65 16.33 -2.00
C ARG A 17 -14.64 15.39 -2.67
N ILE A 18 -13.34 15.67 -2.49
CA ILE A 18 -12.27 14.85 -3.06
C ILE A 18 -12.34 13.41 -2.53
N ASN A 19 -12.57 13.23 -1.22
CA ASN A 19 -12.70 11.91 -0.62
C ASN A 19 -13.89 11.13 -1.16
N LEU A 20 -15.03 11.78 -1.43
CA LEU A 20 -16.16 11.15 -2.09
C LEU A 20 -15.77 10.70 -3.50
N ALA A 21 -15.13 11.55 -4.30
CA ALA A 21 -14.66 11.16 -5.63
C ALA A 21 -13.67 9.97 -5.58
N ILE A 22 -12.70 9.98 -4.67
CA ILE A 22 -11.75 8.87 -4.47
C ILE A 22 -12.47 7.58 -4.07
N ARG A 23 -13.52 7.64 -3.25
CA ARG A 23 -14.28 6.44 -2.87
C ARG A 23 -14.94 5.77 -4.07
N HIS A 24 -15.45 6.57 -5.01
CA HIS A 24 -16.12 6.09 -6.22
C HIS A 24 -15.14 5.63 -7.31
N PHE A 25 -14.07 6.40 -7.50
CA PHE A 25 -13.20 6.27 -8.67
C PHE A 25 -11.74 5.95 -8.31
N GLY A 26 -11.42 5.64 -7.04
CA GLY A 26 -10.08 5.21 -6.63
C GLY A 26 -9.66 3.86 -7.21
N SER A 27 -10.60 3.15 -7.83
CA SER A 27 -10.36 2.01 -8.72
C SER A 27 -11.06 2.24 -10.06
N PRO A 28 -10.56 1.63 -11.15
CA PRO A 28 -11.18 1.74 -12.47
C PRO A 28 -12.67 1.42 -12.43
N HIS A 29 -13.51 2.36 -12.87
CA HIS A 29 -14.97 2.23 -12.93
C HIS A 29 -15.42 2.11 -14.38
N ALA A 30 -15.97 0.96 -14.75
CA ALA A 30 -16.42 0.70 -16.11
C ALA A 30 -17.79 1.34 -16.38
N VAL A 31 -17.94 2.01 -17.52
CA VAL A 31 -19.19 2.60 -17.99
C VAL A 31 -19.43 2.17 -19.43
N SER A 32 -20.68 1.86 -19.77
CA SER A 32 -21.06 1.49 -21.14
C SER A 32 -22.18 2.40 -21.63
N VAL A 33 -22.00 2.97 -22.82
CA VAL A 33 -23.00 3.83 -23.48
C VAL A 33 -23.24 3.26 -24.87
N GLY A 34 -24.40 2.61 -25.05
CA GLY A 34 -24.68 1.82 -26.24
C GLY A 34 -23.65 0.70 -26.42
N THR A 35 -22.92 0.71 -27.53
CA THR A 35 -21.85 -0.26 -27.84
C THR A 35 -20.46 0.20 -27.41
N ARG A 36 -20.31 1.42 -26.87
CA ARG A 36 -19.03 2.01 -26.47
C ARG A 36 -18.75 1.76 -25.00
N GLY A 37 -17.52 1.35 -24.70
CA GLY A 37 -17.04 1.12 -23.33
C GLY A 37 -16.05 2.20 -22.90
N PHE A 38 -16.15 2.60 -21.64
CA PHE A 38 -15.27 3.58 -21.01
C PHE A 38 -14.84 3.09 -19.63
N THR A 39 -13.72 3.64 -19.16
CA THR A 39 -13.21 3.43 -17.81
C THR A 39 -12.89 4.78 -17.19
N LEU A 40 -13.44 5.05 -16.01
CA LEU A 40 -13.17 6.24 -15.24
C LEU A 40 -12.25 5.91 -14.07
N LEU A 41 -11.28 6.78 -13.81
CA LEU A 41 -10.36 6.64 -12.70
C LEU A 41 -10.09 8.01 -12.08
N PHE A 42 -10.03 8.05 -10.76
CA PHE A 42 -9.60 9.22 -10.01
C PHE A 42 -8.14 9.52 -10.32
N GLU A 43 -7.87 10.77 -10.71
CA GLU A 43 -6.52 11.29 -10.85
C GLU A 43 -6.45 12.67 -10.16
N PRO A 44 -5.32 13.06 -9.57
CA PRO A 44 -5.15 14.42 -9.08
C PRO A 44 -5.36 15.44 -10.19
N CYS A 45 -5.99 16.58 -9.87
CA CYS A 45 -6.13 17.67 -10.83
C CYS A 45 -4.76 18.08 -11.39
N ARG A 46 -4.69 18.29 -12.71
CA ARG A 46 -3.54 18.91 -13.35
C ARG A 46 -3.39 20.35 -12.88
N ALA A 47 -2.17 20.86 -12.84
CA ALA A 47 -1.90 22.25 -12.50
C ALA A 47 -2.58 23.23 -13.47
N ARG A 48 -2.72 22.83 -14.75
CA ARG A 48 -3.35 23.62 -15.82
C ARG A 48 -4.07 22.69 -16.79
N TYR A 49 -5.12 23.23 -17.42
CA TYR A 49 -5.89 22.56 -18.46
C TYR A 49 -5.89 23.39 -19.74
N PRO A 50 -5.69 22.76 -20.92
CA PRO A 50 -5.71 23.48 -22.19
C PRO A 50 -7.10 24.06 -22.48
N LEU A 51 -8.16 23.36 -22.06
CA LEU A 51 -9.54 23.75 -22.26
C LEU A 51 -10.26 23.88 -20.92
N ARG A 52 -11.17 24.84 -20.80
CA ARG A 52 -12.17 24.90 -19.73
C ARG A 52 -13.54 25.01 -20.37
N VAL A 53 -14.43 24.11 -19.98
CA VAL A 53 -15.82 24.09 -20.43
C VAL A 53 -16.73 24.50 -19.27
N SER A 54 -17.77 25.27 -19.58
CA SER A 54 -18.80 25.66 -18.63
C SER A 54 -20.18 25.39 -19.22
N GLY A 55 -21.16 25.17 -18.36
CA GLY A 55 -22.46 24.69 -18.81
C GLY A 55 -23.45 24.46 -17.68
N VAL A 56 -24.40 23.58 -17.96
CA VAL A 56 -25.39 23.06 -17.01
C VAL A 56 -25.30 21.55 -16.99
N ALA A 57 -25.20 20.96 -15.79
CA ALA A 57 -25.27 19.52 -15.57
C ALA A 57 -26.42 19.24 -14.59
N GLY A 58 -27.42 18.45 -15.01
CA GLY A 58 -28.55 18.10 -14.14
C GLY A 58 -29.27 19.30 -13.53
N GLN A 59 -29.47 20.38 -14.30
CA GLN A 59 -30.06 21.66 -13.87
C GLN A 59 -29.20 22.51 -12.91
N ALA A 60 -27.96 22.12 -12.64
CA ALA A 60 -27.01 22.90 -11.83
C ALA A 60 -25.86 23.44 -12.69
N PRO A 61 -25.20 24.55 -12.29
CA PRO A 61 -24.00 25.03 -12.96
C PRO A 61 -22.92 23.94 -13.04
N PHE A 62 -22.25 23.89 -14.19
CA PHE A 62 -21.17 22.97 -14.48
C PHE A 62 -19.94 23.73 -14.96
N SER A 63 -18.77 23.36 -14.45
CA SER A 63 -17.48 23.85 -14.89
C SER A 63 -16.45 22.74 -14.78
N ALA A 64 -15.67 22.56 -15.84
CA ALA A 64 -14.57 21.61 -15.85
C ALA A 64 -13.39 22.09 -16.70
N GLY A 65 -12.19 21.99 -16.15
CA GLY A 65 -10.97 21.91 -16.96
C GLY A 65 -10.96 20.57 -17.69
N CYS A 66 -10.58 20.58 -18.96
CA CYS A 66 -10.52 19.41 -19.82
C CYS A 66 -9.16 19.37 -20.52
N ASP A 67 -8.53 18.20 -20.48
CA ASP A 67 -7.36 17.87 -21.26
C ASP A 67 -7.63 16.57 -22.03
N ALA A 68 -8.02 16.75 -23.29
CA ALA A 68 -8.22 15.68 -24.24
C ALA A 68 -7.08 15.70 -25.27
N GLY A 69 -5.84 15.47 -24.84
CA GLY A 69 -4.65 15.49 -25.73
C GLY A 69 -4.78 14.66 -27.02
N ALA A 70 -5.62 13.61 -27.01
CA ALA A 70 -5.96 12.82 -28.19
C ALA A 70 -6.83 13.54 -29.25
N LEU A 71 -7.23 14.78 -29.00
CA LEU A 71 -7.95 15.67 -29.93
C LEU A 71 -7.08 16.87 -30.34
N LEU A 72 -5.80 16.90 -30.01
CA LEU A 72 -4.92 17.93 -30.56
C LEU A 72 -4.59 17.60 -32.02
N PRO A 73 -4.64 18.59 -32.94
CA PRO A 73 -4.78 20.02 -32.70
C PRO A 73 -6.22 20.58 -32.77
N GLU A 74 -7.25 19.74 -32.92
CA GLU A 74 -8.66 20.15 -33.16
C GLU A 74 -9.27 21.02 -32.05
N LEU A 75 -8.76 20.90 -30.82
CA LEU A 75 -9.17 21.68 -29.65
C LEU A 75 -8.20 22.81 -29.28
N THR A 76 -7.32 23.24 -30.20
CA THR A 76 -6.43 24.38 -29.94
C THR A 76 -7.19 25.73 -29.98
N PRO A 77 -6.69 26.77 -29.30
CA PRO A 77 -7.28 28.11 -29.33
C PRO A 77 -7.44 28.61 -30.77
N LEU A 78 -6.41 28.46 -31.61
CA LEU A 78 -6.41 28.93 -33.00
C LEU A 78 -7.52 28.28 -33.84
N VAL A 79 -7.72 26.96 -33.70
CA VAL A 79 -8.79 26.25 -34.43
C VAL A 79 -10.16 26.66 -33.92
N THR A 80 -10.29 26.88 -32.61
CA THR A 80 -11.57 27.24 -31.99
C THR A 80 -11.97 28.69 -32.29
N GLU A 81 -11.02 29.63 -32.22
CA GLU A 81 -11.22 31.04 -32.60
C GLU A 81 -11.61 31.18 -34.08
N ALA A 82 -10.99 30.40 -34.96
CA ALA A 82 -11.34 30.38 -36.39
C ALA A 82 -12.78 29.91 -36.67
N ARG A 83 -13.41 29.22 -35.71
CA ARG A 83 -14.81 28.75 -35.83
C ARG A 83 -15.83 29.80 -35.38
N GLY A 84 -15.42 30.88 -34.70
CA GLY A 84 -16.31 31.94 -34.23
C GLY A 84 -17.51 31.40 -33.45
N ASP A 85 -18.73 31.74 -33.88
CA ASP A 85 -19.98 31.33 -33.23
C ASP A 85 -20.19 29.80 -33.19
N ALA A 86 -19.52 29.04 -34.07
CA ALA A 86 -19.59 27.58 -34.11
C ALA A 86 -18.57 26.89 -33.17
N ALA A 87 -17.73 27.66 -32.47
CA ALA A 87 -16.70 27.16 -31.57
C ALA A 87 -17.23 26.20 -30.50
N LEU A 88 -18.31 26.61 -29.82
CA LEU A 88 -18.91 25.84 -28.74
C LEU A 88 -19.46 24.50 -29.23
N LEU A 89 -20.14 24.50 -30.38
CA LEU A 89 -20.68 23.30 -31.00
C LEU A 89 -19.56 22.34 -31.43
N HIS A 90 -18.51 22.87 -32.06
CA HIS A 90 -17.33 22.08 -32.44
C HIS A 90 -16.65 21.41 -31.24
N VAL A 91 -16.49 22.14 -30.13
CA VAL A 91 -15.92 21.59 -28.89
C VAL A 91 -16.82 20.52 -28.28
N ALA A 92 -18.15 20.76 -28.25
CA ALA A 92 -19.12 19.78 -27.77
C ALA A 92 -19.10 18.49 -28.60
N ASP A 93 -19.07 18.62 -29.93
CA ASP A 93 -19.00 17.49 -30.87
C ASP A 93 -17.69 16.70 -30.69
N ALA A 94 -16.56 17.40 -30.58
CA ALA A 94 -15.26 16.76 -30.38
C ALA A 94 -15.21 15.98 -29.05
N LEU A 95 -15.76 16.56 -27.98
CA LEU A 95 -15.81 15.93 -26.65
C LEU A 95 -16.95 14.91 -26.47
N SER A 96 -17.80 14.74 -27.48
CA SER A 96 -19.06 13.98 -27.38
C SER A 96 -18.88 12.59 -26.76
N ASP A 97 -17.85 11.84 -27.15
CA ASP A 97 -17.60 10.50 -26.60
C ASP A 97 -17.44 10.50 -25.07
N TRP A 98 -16.65 11.43 -24.54
CA TRP A 98 -16.39 11.51 -23.10
C TRP A 98 -17.56 12.15 -22.35
N LEU A 99 -18.22 13.15 -22.93
CA LEU A 99 -19.42 13.74 -22.35
C LEU A 99 -20.52 12.68 -22.23
N CYS A 100 -20.77 11.90 -23.28
CA CYS A 100 -21.73 10.80 -23.22
C CYS A 100 -21.37 9.75 -22.15
N ALA A 101 -20.08 9.45 -21.96
CA ALA A 101 -19.64 8.55 -20.89
C ALA A 101 -19.96 9.10 -19.49
N LEU A 102 -19.74 10.40 -19.27
CA LEU A 102 -20.06 11.09 -18.02
C LEU A 102 -21.57 11.14 -17.80
N GLU A 103 -22.35 11.48 -18.82
CA GLU A 103 -23.81 11.49 -18.77
C GLU A 103 -24.38 10.10 -18.50
N GLY A 104 -23.84 9.07 -19.16
CA GLY A 104 -24.23 7.67 -18.96
C GLY A 104 -23.94 7.16 -17.55
N LEU A 105 -22.87 7.66 -16.92
CA LEU A 105 -22.55 7.38 -15.52
C LEU A 105 -23.47 8.12 -14.56
N PHE A 106 -23.58 9.43 -14.72
CA PHE A 106 -24.27 10.29 -13.74
C PHE A 106 -25.79 10.26 -13.91
N GLY A 107 -26.30 9.89 -15.08
CA GLY A 107 -27.73 9.80 -15.37
C GLY A 107 -28.39 11.17 -15.57
N PHE A 108 -27.62 12.20 -15.90
CA PHE A 108 -28.11 13.52 -16.28
C PHE A 108 -27.31 14.06 -17.48
N THR A 109 -27.91 15.01 -18.20
CA THR A 109 -27.28 15.67 -19.36
C THR A 109 -26.29 16.74 -18.94
N ILE A 110 -25.27 16.95 -19.77
CA ILE A 110 -24.26 18.00 -19.64
C ILE A 110 -24.35 18.89 -20.88
N GLU A 111 -24.93 20.07 -20.72
CA GLU A 111 -25.07 21.06 -21.78
C GLU A 111 -23.99 22.12 -21.67
N LEU A 112 -23.11 22.21 -22.66
CA LEU A 112 -22.06 23.23 -22.67
C LEU A 112 -22.62 24.58 -23.15
N THR A 113 -22.29 25.65 -22.43
CA THR A 113 -22.69 27.03 -22.76
C THR A 113 -21.50 27.97 -22.92
N GLY A 114 -20.29 27.53 -22.56
CA GLY A 114 -19.09 28.34 -22.68
C GLY A 114 -17.81 27.53 -22.77
N VAL A 115 -16.80 28.13 -23.40
CA VAL A 115 -15.45 27.59 -23.55
C VAL A 115 -14.44 28.69 -23.25
N ALA A 116 -13.40 28.35 -22.50
CA ALA A 116 -12.22 29.16 -22.28
C ALA A 116 -10.96 28.29 -22.43
N PHE A 117 -9.81 28.92 -22.56
CA PHE A 117 -8.52 28.24 -22.72
C PHE A 117 -7.60 28.51 -21.53
N ASP A 118 -6.63 27.62 -21.33
CA ASP A 118 -5.53 27.78 -20.38
C ASP A 118 -5.96 28.03 -18.93
N GLY A 119 -7.01 27.32 -18.50
CA GLY A 119 -7.61 27.45 -17.19
C GLY A 119 -6.85 26.71 -16.08
N PHE A 120 -6.97 27.24 -14.86
CA PHE A 120 -6.60 26.53 -13.63
C PHE A 120 -7.83 25.77 -13.09
N PRO A 121 -7.63 24.61 -12.43
CA PRO A 121 -8.72 23.95 -11.75
C PRO A 121 -9.30 24.87 -10.67
N GLU A 122 -10.62 24.83 -10.50
CA GLU A 122 -11.27 25.53 -9.40
C GLU A 122 -10.83 24.96 -8.06
N GLN A 123 -10.83 25.81 -7.02
CA GLN A 123 -10.51 25.36 -5.68
C GLN A 123 -11.50 24.26 -5.25
N GLY A 124 -10.95 23.16 -4.75
CA GLY A 124 -11.72 21.98 -4.37
C GLY A 124 -12.20 21.11 -5.53
N ALA A 125 -11.78 21.38 -6.77
CA ALA A 125 -12.03 20.47 -7.88
C ALA A 125 -11.23 19.17 -7.74
N TYR A 126 -11.79 18.06 -8.23
CA TYR A 126 -11.10 16.77 -8.31
C TYR A 126 -10.96 16.29 -9.76
N GLY A 127 -9.95 15.48 -10.04
CA GLY A 127 -9.68 14.99 -11.38
C GLY A 127 -10.30 13.63 -11.66
N LEU A 128 -10.78 13.44 -12.88
CA LEU A 128 -11.19 12.14 -13.43
C LEU A 128 -10.59 11.95 -14.81
N ALA A 129 -9.87 10.84 -14.99
CA ALA A 129 -9.47 10.34 -16.29
C ALA A 129 -10.58 9.44 -16.85
N VAL A 130 -11.06 9.76 -18.05
CA VAL A 130 -12.07 8.98 -18.78
C VAL A 130 -11.41 8.39 -20.01
N THR A 131 -11.25 7.06 -20.02
CA THR A 131 -10.54 6.33 -21.07
C THR A 131 -11.52 5.48 -21.88
N HIS A 132 -11.54 5.67 -23.20
CA HIS A 132 -12.30 4.80 -24.10
C HIS A 132 -11.60 3.44 -24.22
N THR A 133 -12.31 2.35 -23.92
CA THR A 133 -11.69 1.02 -23.73
C THR A 133 -11.11 0.44 -25.01
N THR A 134 -11.73 0.72 -26.16
CA THR A 134 -11.31 0.14 -27.44
C THR A 134 -10.15 0.91 -28.07
N SER A 135 -10.20 2.24 -28.04
CA SER A 135 -9.18 3.07 -28.68
C SER A 135 -8.05 3.48 -27.73
N GLY A 136 -8.20 3.28 -26.42
CA GLY A 136 -7.27 3.76 -25.40
C GLY A 136 -7.17 5.28 -25.29
N ARG A 137 -8.05 6.04 -25.96
CA ARG A 137 -8.04 7.50 -25.93
C ARG A 137 -8.58 7.98 -24.58
N THR A 138 -7.84 8.87 -23.94
CA THR A 138 -8.18 9.39 -22.61
C THR A 138 -8.39 10.90 -22.65
N ALA A 139 -9.39 11.37 -21.93
CA ALA A 139 -9.55 12.77 -21.57
C ALA A 139 -9.55 12.89 -20.05
N HIS A 140 -8.86 13.90 -19.53
CA HIS A 140 -8.82 14.22 -18.12
C HIS A 140 -9.69 15.44 -17.84
N PHE A 141 -10.59 15.34 -16.86
CA PHE A 141 -11.50 16.41 -16.48
C PHE A 141 -11.26 16.80 -15.02
N SER A 142 -11.25 18.10 -14.69
CA SER A 142 -11.40 18.56 -13.31
C SER A 142 -12.87 18.88 -13.04
N PHE A 143 -13.50 18.29 -12.04
CA PHE A 143 -14.89 18.54 -11.70
C PHE A 143 -15.03 19.46 -10.49
N CYS A 144 -15.85 20.50 -10.66
CA CYS A 144 -16.47 21.27 -9.59
C CYS A 144 -17.94 21.48 -9.98
N SER A 145 -18.81 20.52 -9.62
CA SER A 145 -20.23 20.56 -10.01
C SER A 145 -21.13 20.08 -8.87
N PRO A 146 -22.09 20.92 -8.42
CA PRO A 146 -23.03 20.51 -7.38
C PRO A 146 -23.86 19.27 -7.74
N ALA A 147 -24.20 19.08 -9.02
CA ALA A 147 -24.96 17.92 -9.47
C ALA A 147 -24.16 16.62 -9.36
N VAL A 148 -22.88 16.65 -9.74
CA VAL A 148 -21.99 15.50 -9.58
C VAL A 148 -21.72 15.23 -8.10
N ASP A 149 -21.51 16.28 -7.30
CA ASP A 149 -21.30 16.14 -5.85
C ASP A 149 -22.51 15.47 -5.17
N GLU A 150 -23.72 15.88 -5.52
CA GLU A 150 -24.95 15.27 -5.00
C GLU A 150 -25.10 13.81 -5.44
N TRP A 151 -24.78 13.51 -6.71
CA TRP A 151 -24.75 12.13 -7.21
C TRP A 151 -23.79 11.25 -6.40
N LEU A 152 -22.59 11.76 -6.10
CA LEU A 152 -21.59 11.04 -5.32
C LEU A 152 -22.05 10.78 -3.89
N ARG A 153 -22.75 11.74 -3.26
CA ARG A 153 -23.32 11.59 -1.91
C ARG A 153 -24.43 10.56 -1.87
N LEU A 154 -25.31 10.54 -2.87
CA LEU A 154 -26.45 9.63 -2.91
C LEU A 154 -26.06 8.18 -3.22
N ARG A 155 -24.91 7.96 -3.87
CA ARG A 155 -24.51 6.64 -4.38
C ARG A 155 -23.24 6.09 -3.77
N ILE A 156 -23.09 6.19 -2.44
CA ILE A 156 -21.89 5.69 -1.75
C ILE A 156 -21.60 4.24 -2.17
N PRO A 157 -20.45 3.96 -2.83
CA PRO A 157 -20.13 2.61 -3.24
C PRO A 157 -20.06 1.72 -2.00
N PRO A 158 -20.45 0.45 -2.10
CA PRO A 158 -20.35 -0.47 -0.97
C PRO A 158 -18.91 -0.44 -0.48
N ALA A 159 -18.74 -0.25 0.84
CA ALA A 159 -17.41 -0.21 1.43
C ALA A 159 -16.64 -1.47 0.95
N PRO A 160 -15.40 -1.33 0.46
CA PRO A 160 -14.60 -2.47 0.07
C PRO A 160 -14.63 -3.46 1.23
N SER A 161 -14.96 -4.72 0.94
CA SER A 161 -15.15 -5.72 1.98
C SER A 161 -13.92 -5.72 2.90
N ARG A 162 -14.11 -5.97 4.19
CA ARG A 162 -13.00 -6.06 5.16
C ARG A 162 -11.84 -6.91 4.62
N ASN A 163 -12.16 -7.98 3.89
CA ASN A 163 -11.19 -8.86 3.25
C ASN A 163 -10.35 -8.16 2.16
N ALA A 164 -10.94 -7.28 1.35
CA ALA A 164 -10.21 -6.50 0.35
C ALA A 164 -9.17 -5.57 0.99
N LEU A 165 -9.51 -4.95 2.13
CA LEU A 165 -8.56 -4.14 2.89
C LEU A 165 -7.43 -4.99 3.49
N LEU A 166 -7.77 -6.11 4.13
CA LEU A 166 -6.78 -7.01 4.74
C LEU A 166 -5.81 -7.61 3.71
N SER A 167 -6.26 -7.79 2.46
CA SER A 167 -5.44 -8.31 1.36
C SER A 167 -4.41 -7.28 0.85
N ARG A 168 -4.60 -5.98 1.14
CA ARG A 168 -3.69 -4.91 0.72
C ARG A 168 -2.65 -4.53 1.78
N LEU A 169 -2.85 -4.95 3.02
CA LEU A 169 -1.94 -4.65 4.12
C LEU A 169 -0.90 -5.76 4.24
N TYR A 170 0.33 -5.50 3.81
CA TYR A 170 1.44 -6.47 3.89
C TYR A 170 2.32 -6.23 5.13
N ILE A 171 2.69 -7.33 5.78
CA ILE A 171 3.57 -7.36 6.95
C ILE A 171 4.81 -8.20 6.60
N ARG A 172 5.99 -7.68 6.92
CA ARG A 172 7.26 -8.40 6.80
C ARG A 172 7.54 -9.11 8.12
N LEU A 173 7.58 -10.44 8.06
CA LEU A 173 7.71 -11.31 9.21
C LEU A 173 9.05 -12.04 9.17
N PRO A 174 9.87 -11.97 10.24
CA PRO A 174 11.14 -12.66 10.27
C PRO A 174 10.93 -14.17 10.41
N VAL A 175 11.70 -14.92 9.63
CA VAL A 175 11.85 -16.37 9.80
C VAL A 175 13.07 -16.58 10.69
N CYS A 176 12.86 -17.20 11.84
CA CYS A 176 13.84 -17.36 12.89
C CYS A 176 14.17 -18.84 13.11
N MET A 177 15.41 -19.08 13.49
CA MET A 177 15.89 -20.36 13.99
C MET A 177 16.27 -20.20 15.46
N PRO A 178 15.74 -21.03 16.38
CA PRO A 178 16.03 -20.92 17.80
C PRO A 178 17.45 -21.38 18.09
N GLY A 179 18.15 -20.58 18.88
CA GLY A 179 19.51 -20.80 19.32
C GLY A 179 19.60 -21.27 20.77
N PRO A 180 20.82 -21.33 21.30
CA PRO A 180 21.05 -21.77 22.67
C PRO A 180 20.59 -20.70 23.66
N TRP A 181 20.27 -21.13 24.87
CA TRP A 181 20.12 -20.22 26.00
C TRP A 181 21.51 -19.90 26.56
N LEU A 182 21.85 -18.61 26.66
CA LEU A 182 23.14 -18.17 27.22
C LEU A 182 22.92 -17.34 28.47
N SER A 183 23.74 -17.59 29.49
CA SER A 183 23.81 -16.74 30.67
C SER A 183 24.46 -15.40 30.35
N LEU A 184 24.19 -14.37 31.16
CA LEU A 184 24.79 -13.05 31.00
C LEU A 184 26.34 -13.08 30.91
N PRO A 185 27.07 -13.87 31.74
CA PRO A 185 28.53 -13.98 31.61
C PRO A 185 28.99 -14.58 30.27
N ARG A 186 28.22 -15.52 29.70
CA ARG A 186 28.52 -16.08 28.37
C ARG A 186 28.24 -15.07 27.28
N LEU A 187 27.12 -14.34 27.35
CA LEU A 187 26.78 -13.30 26.38
C LEU A 187 27.89 -12.24 26.28
N ARG A 188 28.45 -11.80 27.41
CA ARG A 188 29.56 -10.84 27.45
C ARG A 188 30.87 -11.33 26.84
N ARG A 189 31.02 -12.65 26.67
CA ARG A 189 32.23 -13.27 26.11
C ARG A 189 32.12 -13.59 24.63
N ILE A 190 30.94 -13.37 24.02
CA ILE A 190 30.76 -13.61 22.59
C ILE A 190 31.67 -12.65 21.82
N ALA A 191 32.49 -13.22 20.94
CA ALA A 191 33.41 -12.49 20.09
C ALA A 191 33.19 -12.83 18.61
N VAL A 192 33.74 -11.99 17.73
CA VAL A 192 33.83 -12.30 16.31
C VAL A 192 34.66 -13.57 16.12
N GLY A 193 34.16 -14.49 15.31
CA GLY A 193 34.74 -15.83 15.09
C GLY A 193 34.05 -16.94 15.87
N ASP A 194 33.33 -16.63 16.96
CA ASP A 194 32.61 -17.63 17.73
C ASP A 194 31.52 -18.30 16.91
N ALA A 195 31.32 -19.60 17.12
CA ALA A 195 30.24 -20.37 16.50
C ALA A 195 29.18 -20.73 17.54
N LEU A 196 27.93 -20.33 17.27
CA LEU A 196 26.77 -20.68 18.07
C LEU A 196 25.99 -21.79 17.34
N LEU A 197 25.61 -22.86 18.05
CA LEU A 197 24.85 -23.97 17.48
C LEU A 197 23.34 -23.71 17.59
N PHE A 198 22.61 -23.99 16.52
CA PHE A 198 21.17 -23.76 16.40
C PHE A 198 20.43 -25.05 16.03
N ASP A 199 19.19 -25.15 16.46
CA ASP A 199 18.31 -26.23 16.07
C ASP A 199 17.66 -25.93 14.71
N ARG A 200 18.10 -26.66 13.68
CA ARG A 200 17.62 -26.53 12.30
C ARG A 200 16.15 -26.91 12.16
N ASP A 201 15.69 -27.88 12.93
CA ASP A 201 14.38 -28.50 12.77
C ASP A 201 13.26 -27.68 13.43
N SER A 202 13.65 -26.70 14.25
CA SER A 202 12.73 -25.83 14.98
C SER A 202 12.60 -24.43 14.36
N THR A 203 12.75 -24.29 13.05
CA THR A 203 12.59 -22.98 12.38
C THR A 203 11.13 -22.52 12.40
N TYR A 204 10.88 -21.22 12.64
CA TYR A 204 9.53 -20.67 12.71
C TYR A 204 9.42 -19.27 12.10
N LEU A 205 8.21 -18.90 11.72
CA LEU A 205 7.81 -17.51 11.46
C LEU A 205 7.47 -16.83 12.78
N ARG A 206 8.08 -15.69 13.07
CA ARG A 206 7.75 -14.88 14.26
C ARG A 206 6.73 -13.81 13.89
N VAL A 207 5.53 -13.93 14.43
CA VAL A 207 4.41 -13.02 14.22
C VAL A 207 4.24 -12.12 15.45
N PRO A 208 4.44 -10.80 15.33
CA PRO A 208 4.20 -9.88 16.44
C PRO A 208 2.71 -9.77 16.71
N LEU A 209 2.31 -9.93 17.97
CA LEU A 209 0.93 -9.73 18.42
C LEU A 209 0.85 -8.45 19.28
N ARG A 210 -0.37 -7.98 19.55
CA ARG A 210 -0.59 -6.86 20.49
C ARG A 210 -0.02 -7.18 21.88
N VAL A 211 -0.09 -8.45 22.27
CA VAL A 211 0.45 -8.98 23.52
C VAL A 211 1.27 -10.21 23.15
N GLY A 212 2.59 -10.13 23.35
CA GLY A 212 3.52 -11.23 23.08
C GLY A 212 3.80 -11.48 21.60
N THR A 213 4.22 -12.70 21.30
CA THR A 213 4.57 -13.16 19.96
C THR A 213 3.96 -14.52 19.67
N CYS A 214 3.56 -14.75 18.44
CA CYS A 214 3.19 -16.06 17.94
C CYS A 214 4.34 -16.62 17.10
N ARG A 215 4.68 -17.88 17.32
CA ARG A 215 5.67 -18.64 16.57
C ARG A 215 4.93 -19.67 15.73
N ILE A 216 5.08 -19.60 14.42
CA ILE A 216 4.48 -20.57 13.49
C ILE A 216 5.62 -21.45 12.96
N LEU A 217 5.70 -22.69 13.43
CA LEU A 217 6.77 -23.61 13.08
C LEU A 217 6.65 -24.06 11.62
N PHE A 218 7.81 -24.23 11.00
CA PHE A 218 7.95 -24.65 9.63
C PHE A 218 8.47 -26.08 9.55
N GLN A 219 7.94 -26.83 8.58
CA GLN A 219 8.52 -28.05 8.09
C GLN A 219 9.06 -27.82 6.68
N PHE A 220 10.37 -27.99 6.51
CA PHE A 220 11.01 -27.88 5.20
C PHE A 220 10.91 -29.19 4.43
N THR A 221 10.30 -29.16 3.26
CA THR A 221 10.42 -30.24 2.26
C THR A 221 11.42 -29.83 1.17
N LYS A 222 11.76 -30.75 0.26
CA LYS A 222 12.68 -30.45 -0.86
C LYS A 222 12.16 -29.34 -1.79
N GLU A 223 10.85 -29.17 -1.88
CA GLU A 223 10.21 -28.31 -2.89
C GLU A 223 9.54 -27.06 -2.29
N TYR A 224 8.99 -27.19 -1.08
CA TYR A 224 8.19 -26.16 -0.41
C TYR A 224 8.34 -26.19 1.11
N THR A 225 7.98 -25.08 1.76
CA THR A 225 7.92 -24.96 3.23
C THR A 225 6.48 -25.01 3.67
N VAL A 226 6.17 -25.85 4.66
CA VAL A 226 4.82 -26.06 5.18
C VAL A 226 4.73 -25.50 6.59
N ILE A 227 3.58 -24.96 6.95
CA ILE A 227 3.23 -24.66 8.34
C ILE A 227 2.96 -25.99 9.07
N ASP A 228 3.81 -26.33 10.05
CA ASP A 228 3.61 -27.49 10.91
C ASP A 228 2.58 -27.16 12.00
N ARG A 229 2.92 -26.23 12.89
CA ARG A 229 2.04 -25.87 14.02
C ARG A 229 2.15 -24.41 14.39
N VAL A 230 1.09 -23.89 15.00
CA VAL A 230 1.03 -22.53 15.54
C VAL A 230 1.20 -22.59 17.05
N MET A 231 2.20 -21.89 17.57
CA MET A 231 2.50 -21.79 19.00
C MET A 231 2.36 -20.33 19.43
N THR A 232 1.46 -20.06 20.37
CA THR A 232 1.37 -18.74 21.00
C THR A 232 2.28 -18.73 22.22
N ASP A 233 3.27 -17.82 22.28
CA ASP A 233 3.98 -17.58 23.53
C ASP A 233 3.04 -16.79 24.45
N GLU A 234 2.19 -17.50 25.19
CA GLU A 234 1.48 -16.91 26.32
C GLU A 234 2.52 -16.67 27.42
N THR A 235 2.82 -15.40 27.69
CA THR A 235 3.58 -15.00 28.88
C THR A 235 2.82 -15.49 30.10
N GLN A 236 3.24 -16.62 30.67
CA GLN A 236 2.72 -17.05 31.96
C GLN A 236 2.99 -15.94 32.98
N PRO A 237 2.02 -15.58 33.82
CA PRO A 237 2.26 -14.61 34.89
C PRO A 237 3.37 -15.16 35.77
N VAL A 238 4.49 -14.44 35.82
CA VAL A 238 5.61 -14.76 36.69
C VAL A 238 5.12 -14.60 38.13
N GLU A 239 5.00 -15.72 38.86
CA GLU A 239 4.86 -15.67 40.32
C GLU A 239 6.11 -15.00 40.88
N VAL A 240 5.94 -13.77 41.38
CA VAL A 240 7.03 -12.97 41.94
C VAL A 240 7.42 -13.60 43.26
N THR A 241 8.37 -14.53 43.23
CA THR A 241 9.06 -15.00 44.41
C THR A 241 10.07 -13.93 44.82
N SER A 242 9.98 -13.44 46.06
CA SER A 242 10.78 -12.33 46.60
C SER A 242 12.26 -12.66 46.83
N GLU A 243 12.81 -13.63 46.11
CA GLU A 243 14.22 -14.00 46.21
C GLU A 243 15.02 -13.24 45.15
N LEU A 244 16.08 -12.55 45.59
CA LEU A 244 16.99 -11.84 44.69
C LEU A 244 17.74 -12.87 43.84
N LEU A 245 17.33 -13.03 42.59
CA LEU A 245 18.04 -13.88 41.63
C LEU A 245 19.43 -13.27 41.35
N PRO A 246 20.53 -14.05 41.48
CA PRO A 246 21.85 -13.60 41.09
C PRO A 246 21.85 -13.16 39.62
N ILE A 247 22.44 -11.99 39.32
CA ILE A 247 22.45 -11.46 37.94
C ILE A 247 23.08 -12.42 36.92
N ASP A 248 24.02 -13.26 37.37
CA ASP A 248 24.74 -14.21 36.53
C ASP A 248 23.93 -15.48 36.20
N SER A 249 22.82 -15.74 36.91
CA SER A 249 21.89 -16.83 36.59
C SER A 249 20.86 -16.45 35.53
N ILE A 250 20.81 -15.18 35.12
CA ILE A 250 19.88 -14.71 34.09
C ILE A 250 20.32 -15.28 32.74
N THR A 251 19.43 -16.04 32.12
CA THR A 251 19.60 -16.64 30.79
C THR A 251 18.73 -15.96 29.76
N PHE A 252 19.25 -15.80 28.56
CA PHE A 252 18.55 -15.20 27.43
C PHE A 252 18.42 -16.20 26.28
N ALA A 253 17.27 -16.16 25.61
CA ALA A 253 17.04 -16.93 24.38
C ALA A 253 17.64 -16.18 23.18
N PHE A 254 18.30 -16.94 22.32
CA PHE A 254 18.91 -16.43 21.10
C PHE A 254 18.16 -16.93 19.88
N GLU A 255 18.08 -16.10 18.86
CA GLU A 255 17.39 -16.42 17.61
C GLU A 255 18.24 -15.95 16.44
N ALA A 256 18.35 -16.76 15.39
CA ALA A 256 18.98 -16.36 14.13
C ALA A 256 17.89 -16.06 13.10
N VAL A 257 17.87 -14.83 12.57
CA VAL A 257 16.96 -14.44 11.48
C VAL A 257 17.53 -14.92 10.16
N LEU A 258 16.87 -15.89 9.55
CA LEU A 258 17.25 -16.51 8.28
C LEU A 258 16.78 -15.70 7.07
N GLY A 259 15.73 -14.89 7.25
CA GLY A 259 15.15 -14.07 6.21
C GLY A 259 13.84 -13.45 6.65
N THR A 260 13.12 -12.86 5.70
CA THR A 260 11.79 -12.28 5.92
C THR A 260 10.80 -12.85 4.92
N LEU A 261 9.58 -13.12 5.39
CA LEU A 261 8.43 -13.50 4.58
C LEU A 261 7.44 -12.34 4.59
N SER A 262 7.01 -11.89 3.42
CA SER A 262 6.03 -10.81 3.28
C SER A 262 4.66 -11.42 3.03
N LEU A 263 3.74 -11.27 3.98
CA LEU A 263 2.37 -11.77 3.88
C LEU A 263 1.38 -10.64 4.12
N SER A 264 0.27 -10.65 3.40
CA SER A 264 -0.88 -9.82 3.69
C SER A 264 -1.53 -10.23 5.01
N VAL A 265 -2.26 -9.31 5.65
CA VAL A 265 -3.05 -9.65 6.84
C VAL A 265 -4.11 -10.70 6.51
N ALA A 266 -4.64 -10.68 5.29
CA ALA A 266 -5.55 -11.72 4.81
C ALA A 266 -4.86 -13.10 4.77
N GLU A 267 -3.67 -13.22 4.20
CA GLU A 267 -2.91 -14.48 4.17
C GLU A 267 -2.59 -14.96 5.60
N LEU A 268 -2.15 -14.06 6.47
CA LEU A 268 -1.89 -14.39 7.88
C LEU A 268 -3.12 -14.93 8.62
N ALA A 269 -4.29 -14.34 8.39
CA ALA A 269 -5.54 -14.78 9.00
C ALA A 269 -6.00 -16.16 8.51
N HIS A 270 -5.50 -16.61 7.36
CA HIS A 270 -5.83 -17.91 6.78
C HIS A 270 -4.72 -18.95 6.94
N LEU A 271 -3.58 -18.62 7.56
CA LEU A 271 -2.53 -19.59 7.86
C LEU A 271 -3.06 -20.67 8.82
N ARG A 272 -2.88 -21.93 8.41
CA ARG A 272 -3.24 -23.13 9.16
C ARG A 272 -2.15 -24.19 8.99
N GLU A 273 -2.12 -25.17 9.87
CA GLU A 273 -1.34 -26.39 9.65
C GLU A 273 -1.59 -26.95 8.23
N GLY A 274 -0.52 -27.33 7.55
CA GLY A 274 -0.53 -27.78 6.16
C GLY A 274 -0.47 -26.66 5.11
N SER A 275 -0.55 -25.37 5.50
CA SER A 275 -0.42 -24.25 4.55
C SER A 275 0.99 -24.21 3.97
N ILE A 276 1.10 -23.95 2.67
CA ILE A 276 2.39 -23.83 1.99
C ILE A 276 2.80 -22.36 1.93
N VAL A 277 4.04 -22.06 2.34
CA VAL A 277 4.63 -20.72 2.25
C VAL A 277 5.83 -20.71 1.32
N ALA A 278 5.95 -19.65 0.52
CA ALA A 278 7.05 -19.44 -0.39
C ALA A 278 8.29 -18.91 0.34
N PHE A 279 8.80 -19.69 1.30
CA PHE A 279 10.08 -19.44 1.94
C PHE A 279 11.05 -20.56 1.58
N ARG A 280 12.24 -20.20 1.12
CA ARG A 280 13.34 -21.14 0.87
C ARG A 280 14.57 -20.62 1.57
N LEU A 281 15.27 -21.47 2.33
CA LEU A 281 16.55 -21.07 2.90
C LEU A 281 17.52 -20.70 1.77
N PRO A 282 18.10 -19.49 1.76
CA PRO A 282 19.08 -19.11 0.75
C PRO A 282 20.31 -20.02 0.81
N ALA A 283 20.64 -20.70 -0.29
CA ALA A 283 21.73 -21.69 -0.30
C ALA A 283 23.14 -21.07 -0.36
N ARG A 284 23.28 -19.83 -0.85
CA ARG A 284 24.58 -19.26 -1.30
C ARG A 284 25.10 -18.05 -0.52
N GLU A 285 24.24 -17.27 0.13
CA GLU A 285 24.66 -16.19 1.03
C GLU A 285 23.94 -16.36 2.36
N ARG A 286 24.73 -16.67 3.39
CA ARG A 286 24.24 -17.16 4.68
C ARG A 286 24.33 -16.11 5.78
N LYS A 287 24.29 -14.82 5.41
CA LYS A 287 24.32 -13.73 6.39
C LYS A 287 23.02 -13.70 7.17
N VAL A 288 23.12 -13.83 8.48
CA VAL A 288 21.99 -13.83 9.41
C VAL A 288 22.15 -12.72 10.44
N THR A 289 21.02 -12.31 11.00
CA THR A 289 21.00 -11.42 12.16
C THR A 289 20.80 -12.27 13.40
N LEU A 290 21.66 -12.10 14.40
CA LEU A 290 21.50 -12.72 15.70
C LEU A 290 20.73 -11.79 16.61
N LEU A 291 19.67 -12.30 17.21
CA LEU A 291 18.80 -11.61 18.15
C LEU A 291 18.97 -12.20 19.54
N CYS A 292 18.92 -11.35 20.56
CA CYS A 292 18.79 -11.70 21.96
C CYS A 292 17.50 -11.05 22.46
N GLN A 293 16.50 -11.85 22.85
CA GLN A 293 15.16 -11.34 23.22
C GLN A 293 14.53 -10.42 22.15
N GLY A 294 14.73 -10.75 20.87
CA GLY A 294 14.24 -9.97 19.74
C GLY A 294 15.05 -8.71 19.40
N ILE A 295 16.09 -8.37 20.16
CA ILE A 295 16.97 -7.23 19.91
C ILE A 295 18.20 -7.71 19.13
N PRO A 296 18.53 -7.11 17.97
CA PRO A 296 19.72 -7.47 17.22
C PRO A 296 20.99 -7.08 17.99
N PHE A 297 21.91 -8.03 18.16
CA PHE A 297 23.19 -7.80 18.85
C PHE A 297 24.42 -8.19 18.03
N ALA A 298 24.24 -9.00 16.98
CA ALA A 298 25.34 -9.45 16.13
C ALA A 298 24.86 -9.82 14.72
N ARG A 299 25.82 -9.91 13.80
CA ARG A 299 25.67 -10.50 12.47
C ARG A 299 26.55 -11.73 12.37
N GLY A 300 26.08 -12.73 11.64
CA GLY A 300 26.83 -13.96 11.46
C GLY A 300 26.60 -14.61 10.11
N GLU A 301 27.34 -15.69 9.88
CA GLU A 301 27.21 -16.54 8.71
C GLU A 301 26.80 -17.95 9.14
N LEU A 302 25.77 -18.51 8.50
CA LEU A 302 25.41 -19.91 8.74
C LEU A 302 26.54 -20.83 8.25
N ILE A 303 26.98 -21.71 9.12
CA ILE A 303 27.98 -22.74 8.86
C ILE A 303 27.40 -24.11 9.21
N ASP A 304 27.91 -25.15 8.56
CA ASP A 304 27.56 -26.53 8.89
C ASP A 304 28.71 -27.11 9.71
N ILE A 305 28.42 -27.62 10.90
CA ILE A 305 29.39 -28.23 11.81
C ILE A 305 28.90 -29.65 12.10
N GLU A 306 29.51 -30.64 11.43
CA GLU A 306 29.23 -32.06 11.65
C GLU A 306 27.73 -32.44 11.53
N GLY A 307 27.00 -31.76 10.64
CA GLY A 307 25.56 -31.98 10.43
C GLY A 307 24.65 -31.13 11.33
N ALA A 308 25.21 -30.35 12.24
CA ALA A 308 24.50 -29.33 13.01
C ALA A 308 24.61 -27.95 12.35
N MET A 309 23.55 -27.15 12.44
CA MET A 309 23.57 -25.79 11.89
C MET A 309 24.18 -24.83 12.91
N GLY A 310 25.31 -24.21 12.55
CA GLY A 310 25.95 -23.18 13.34
C GLY A 310 25.76 -21.79 12.73
N VAL A 311 25.93 -20.75 13.54
CA VAL A 311 26.14 -19.38 13.07
C VAL A 311 27.48 -18.91 13.61
N ARG A 312 28.41 -18.61 12.70
CA ARG A 312 29.67 -17.95 13.03
C ARG A 312 29.44 -16.46 13.16
N VAL A 313 29.73 -15.87 14.31
CA VAL A 313 29.67 -14.43 14.54
C VAL A 313 30.71 -13.75 13.67
N THR A 314 30.28 -12.78 12.88
CA THR A 314 31.15 -12.02 11.96
C THR A 314 31.30 -10.56 12.39
N ARG A 315 30.33 -10.04 13.13
CA ARG A 315 30.31 -8.66 13.61
C ARG A 315 29.39 -8.51 14.81
N LEU A 316 29.76 -7.66 15.77
CA LEU A 316 28.92 -7.27 16.91
C LEU A 316 28.31 -5.88 16.66
N THR A 317 27.08 -5.61 17.10
CA THR A 317 26.45 -4.29 16.91
C THR A 317 27.07 -3.19 17.76
N GLN A 318 27.81 -3.54 18.82
CA GLN A 318 28.46 -2.56 19.70
C GLN A 318 29.63 -1.83 19.03
N GLU A 319 30.17 -2.37 17.94
CA GLU A 319 31.20 -1.74 17.10
C GLU A 319 30.64 -0.60 16.23
N ASP A 320 29.32 -0.39 16.20
CA ASP A 320 28.63 0.66 15.44
C ASP A 320 28.21 1.88 16.28
N LEU A 321 28.50 1.88 17.59
CA LEU A 321 28.26 3.05 18.44
C LEU A 321 29.41 4.06 18.24
N PRO A 322 29.14 5.31 17.85
CA PRO A 322 30.16 6.35 17.89
C PRO A 322 30.65 6.50 19.34
N ALA A 323 31.97 6.59 19.49
CA ALA A 323 32.66 6.81 20.77
C ALA A 323 32.22 8.11 21.46
#